data_AF-A0A1A0H250-F1
#
_entry.id   AF-A0A1A0H250-F1
#
_cell.length_a   1.000
_cell.length_b   1.000
_cell.length_c   1.000
_cell.angle_alpha   90.00
_cell.angle_beta   90.00
_cell.angle_gamma   90.00
#
_symmetry.space_group_name_H-M   'P 1'
#
loop_
_entity.id
_entity.type
_entity.pdbx_description
1 polymer ?
#
loop_
_entity_poly.entity_id
_entity_poly.type
_entity_poly.pdbx_seq_one_letter_code
_entity_poly.pdbx_strand_id
1 'polypeptide(L)'
;LMFSLVTIRSPLVNLSNSVEKISELCENMMSVAQNDKNDFVRTSVVSSMEYNLQEMRSFGNSLVRVLDYALDVSESVAYFHDSVDLSIFAEAKSGVTTMLSSLPEKGSRIYTENEAQLVLKFREFLDNLLEKLRLWADMNVRNAFIAEVVINCIGNLSFKPFLNSSTSLTHLAVVEDLELELRSLSTLILLSVQKILELYQEEIRDEEDGWLTMSQHRLMKSIKLLHQGRIEKSLENCIKLVHKIEHNSHTSALTSALVSFTRPLIVQYNNLSVSILSKTKQNYIEMTKSTFVLLKSLHTLATDGFCSPEPPSEQKKDDNL
;
A
#
# COMPACT_ATOMS: atom_id res chain seq x y z
N LEU A 1 -36.01 4.32 0.31
CA LEU A 1 -35.04 3.35 0.89
C LEU A 1 -34.12 2.74 -0.17
N MET A 2 -34.62 1.92 -1.11
CA MET A 2 -33.79 1.29 -2.15
C MET A 2 -32.96 2.29 -2.97
N PHE A 3 -33.56 3.41 -3.41
CA PHE A 3 -32.84 4.47 -4.09
C PHE A 3 -31.68 5.03 -3.26
N SER A 4 -31.92 5.34 -1.98
CA SER A 4 -30.89 5.83 -1.04
C SER A 4 -29.73 4.84 -0.92
N LEU A 5 -30.03 3.54 -0.74
CA LEU A 5 -29.01 2.49 -0.69
C LEU A 5 -28.16 2.46 -1.95
N VAL A 6 -28.76 2.54 -3.15
CA VAL A 6 -28.00 2.57 -4.41
C VAL A 6 -27.10 3.80 -4.50
N THR A 7 -27.62 4.99 -4.18
CA THR A 7 -26.88 6.25 -4.31
C THR A 7 -25.69 6.37 -3.36
N ILE A 8 -25.71 5.68 -2.21
CA ILE A 8 -24.62 5.72 -1.20
C ILE A 8 -23.42 4.86 -1.62
N ARG A 9 -23.59 3.88 -2.52
CA ARG A 9 -22.52 2.94 -2.89
C ARG A 9 -21.31 3.62 -3.51
N SER A 10 -21.52 4.53 -4.47
CA SER A 10 -20.41 5.20 -5.15
C SER A 10 -19.61 6.10 -4.19
N PRO A 11 -20.22 6.98 -3.38
CA PRO A 11 -19.50 7.73 -2.35
C PRO A 11 -18.78 6.84 -1.33
N LEU A 12 -19.36 5.71 -0.92
CA LEU A 12 -18.74 4.79 0.03
C LEU A 12 -17.51 4.08 -0.56
N VAL A 13 -17.57 3.66 -1.83
CA VAL A 13 -16.42 3.08 -2.54
C VAL A 13 -15.32 4.12 -2.71
N ASN A 14 -15.67 5.34 -3.14
CA ASN A 14 -14.70 6.44 -3.29
C ASN A 14 -14.03 6.77 -1.94
N LEU A 15 -14.81 6.80 -0.85
CA LEU A 15 -14.31 6.97 0.50
C LEU A 15 -13.34 5.86 0.89
N SER A 16 -13.70 4.59 0.64
CA SER A 16 -12.85 3.43 0.94
C SER A 16 -11.50 3.52 0.24
N ASN A 17 -11.50 3.77 -1.07
CA ASN A 17 -10.27 3.88 -1.87
C ASN A 17 -9.40 5.06 -1.39
N SER A 18 -10.02 6.18 -1.06
CA SER A 18 -9.31 7.37 -0.58
C SER A 18 -8.70 7.14 0.82
N VAL A 19 -9.41 6.43 1.71
CA VAL A 19 -8.90 6.09 3.05
C VAL A 19 -7.71 5.14 2.96
N GLU A 20 -7.77 4.15 2.08
CA GLU A 20 -6.66 3.21 1.83
C GLU A 20 -5.42 3.97 1.33
N LYS A 21 -5.60 4.81 0.32
CA LYS A 21 -4.51 5.61 -0.24
C LYS A 21 -3.95 6.63 0.76
N ILE A 22 -4.80 7.32 1.52
CA ILE A 22 -4.35 8.23 2.58
C ILE A 22 -3.58 7.46 3.66
N SER A 23 -4.01 6.24 4.01
CA SER A 23 -3.28 5.41 4.97
C SER A 23 -1.89 5.03 4.46
N GLU A 24 -1.75 4.62 3.19
CA GLU A 24 -0.44 4.37 2.56
C GLU A 24 0.45 5.62 2.58
N LEU A 25 -0.11 6.79 2.27
CA LEU A 25 0.63 8.06 2.32
C LEU A 25 1.01 8.45 3.76
N CYS A 26 0.16 8.16 4.74
CA CYS A 26 0.46 8.38 6.16
C CYS A 26 1.61 7.48 6.61
N GLU A 27 1.62 6.20 6.25
CA GLU A 27 2.73 5.28 6.55
C GLU A 27 4.05 5.77 5.96
N ASN A 28 4.03 6.22 4.71
CA ASN A 28 5.20 6.83 4.07
C ASN A 28 5.67 8.10 4.81
N MET A 29 4.77 8.97 5.26
CA MET A 29 5.15 10.14 6.05
C MET A 29 5.66 9.76 7.45
N MET A 30 5.17 8.65 8.01
CA MET A 30 5.64 8.13 9.29
C MET A 30 7.05 7.56 9.19
N SER A 31 7.42 6.91 8.08
CA SER A 31 8.80 6.47 7.86
C SER A 31 9.78 7.65 7.77
N VAL A 32 9.34 8.80 7.25
CA VAL A 32 10.14 10.06 7.32
C VAL A 32 10.33 10.51 8.76
N ALA A 33 9.25 10.61 9.51
CA ALA A 33 9.29 11.08 10.90
C ALA A 33 10.15 10.19 11.80
N GLN A 34 10.19 8.89 11.52
CA GLN A 34 10.92 7.90 12.31
C GLN A 34 12.37 7.69 11.83
N ASN A 35 12.85 8.45 10.85
CA ASN A 35 14.23 8.35 10.43
C ASN A 35 15.17 9.02 11.46
N ASP A 36 15.54 8.26 12.49
CA ASP A 36 16.47 8.70 13.54
C ASP A 36 17.90 8.94 13.01
N LYS A 37 18.26 8.30 11.90
CA LYS A 37 19.59 8.44 11.28
C LYS A 37 19.74 9.71 10.46
N ASN A 38 18.64 10.36 10.07
CA ASN A 38 18.62 11.58 9.28
C ASN A 38 19.45 11.45 7.98
N ASP A 39 19.31 10.32 7.31
CA ASP A 39 20.14 9.86 6.21
C ASP A 39 19.36 9.77 4.88
N PHE A 40 18.40 10.68 4.66
CA PHE A 40 17.66 10.72 3.40
C PHE A 40 18.58 10.91 2.20
N VAL A 41 18.25 10.23 1.11
CA VAL A 41 19.02 10.30 -0.14
C VAL A 41 18.79 11.64 -0.82
N ARG A 42 19.87 12.20 -1.37
CA ARG A 42 19.89 13.39 -2.22
C ARG A 42 18.99 13.24 -3.44
N THR A 43 18.25 14.30 -3.83
CA THR A 43 17.41 14.27 -5.04
C THR A 43 18.18 13.87 -6.30
N SER A 44 19.46 14.24 -6.38
CA SER A 44 20.35 13.84 -7.46
C SER A 44 20.49 12.32 -7.61
N VAL A 45 20.34 11.55 -6.55
CA VAL A 45 20.50 10.09 -6.54
C VAL A 45 19.15 9.37 -6.57
N VAL A 46 18.03 10.03 -6.24
CA VAL A 46 16.69 9.42 -6.16
C VAL A 46 16.29 8.69 -7.45
N SER A 47 16.47 9.29 -8.62
CA SER A 47 16.10 8.64 -9.89
C SER A 47 16.95 7.41 -10.19
N SER A 48 18.23 7.43 -9.80
CA SER A 48 19.06 6.23 -9.90
C SER A 48 18.60 5.18 -8.90
N MET A 49 18.22 5.56 -7.68
CA MET A 49 17.73 4.63 -6.66
C MET A 49 16.47 3.91 -7.09
N GLU A 50 15.48 4.65 -7.60
CA GLU A 50 14.21 4.10 -8.08
C GLU A 50 14.45 3.07 -9.20
N TYR A 51 15.29 3.42 -10.17
CA TYR A 51 15.69 2.51 -11.25
C TYR A 51 16.38 1.25 -10.70
N ASN A 52 17.37 1.40 -9.81
CA ASN A 52 18.11 0.27 -9.27
C ASN A 52 17.21 -0.67 -8.47
N LEU A 53 16.36 -0.15 -7.58
CA LEU A 53 15.49 -1.00 -6.76
C LEU A 53 14.47 -1.75 -7.62
N GLN A 54 13.92 -1.12 -8.65
CA GLN A 54 13.00 -1.79 -9.59
C GLN A 54 13.71 -2.90 -10.38
N GLU A 55 14.86 -2.59 -10.97
CA GLU A 55 15.61 -3.54 -11.78
C GLU A 55 16.23 -4.65 -10.93
N MET A 56 16.71 -4.37 -9.72
CA MET A 56 17.18 -5.39 -8.77
C MET A 56 16.10 -6.43 -8.48
N ARG A 57 14.83 -6.02 -8.34
CA ARG A 57 13.73 -6.97 -8.16
C ARG A 57 13.53 -7.84 -9.40
N SER A 58 13.51 -7.23 -10.59
CA SER A 58 13.30 -7.94 -11.86
C SER A 58 14.45 -8.92 -12.14
N PHE A 59 15.67 -8.39 -12.07
CA PHE A 59 16.92 -9.10 -12.28
C PHE A 59 17.10 -10.22 -11.24
N GLY A 60 16.94 -9.91 -9.95
CA GLY A 60 17.13 -10.91 -8.89
C GLY A 60 16.16 -12.09 -9.02
N ASN A 61 14.89 -11.83 -9.34
CA ASN A 61 13.92 -12.91 -9.59
C ASN A 61 14.31 -13.77 -10.80
N SER A 62 14.85 -13.15 -11.85
CA SER A 62 15.34 -13.86 -13.04
C SER A 62 16.58 -14.69 -12.72
N LEU A 63 17.52 -14.13 -11.96
CA LEU A 63 18.74 -14.79 -11.53
C LEU A 63 18.44 -16.01 -10.64
N VAL A 64 17.49 -15.91 -9.71
CA VAL A 64 17.06 -17.07 -8.90
C VAL A 64 16.58 -18.22 -9.78
N ARG A 65 15.75 -17.95 -10.81
CA ARG A 65 15.27 -18.98 -11.74
C ARG A 65 16.40 -19.62 -12.55
N VAL A 66 17.41 -18.83 -12.92
CA VAL A 66 18.56 -19.32 -13.67
C VAL A 66 19.48 -20.16 -12.78
N LEU A 67 19.64 -19.79 -11.51
CA LEU A 67 20.35 -20.60 -10.52
C LEU A 67 19.61 -21.92 -10.24
N ASP A 68 18.28 -21.90 -10.18
CA ASP A 68 17.47 -23.13 -10.07
C ASP A 68 17.69 -24.06 -11.27
N TYR A 69 17.62 -23.50 -12.48
CA TYR A 69 17.92 -24.25 -13.69
C TYR A 69 19.35 -24.84 -13.68
N ALA A 70 20.34 -24.08 -13.23
CA ALA A 70 21.72 -24.55 -13.13
C ALA A 70 21.87 -25.72 -12.14
N LEU A 71 21.15 -25.67 -11.01
CA LEU A 71 21.11 -26.76 -10.04
C LEU A 71 20.45 -28.02 -10.62
N ASP A 72 19.28 -27.89 -11.26
CA ASP A 72 18.55 -29.00 -11.88
C ASP A 72 19.36 -29.69 -13.00
N VAL A 73 20.05 -28.89 -13.83
CA VAL A 73 20.94 -29.41 -14.88
C VAL A 73 22.14 -30.13 -14.25
N SER A 74 22.69 -29.61 -13.16
CA SER A 74 23.80 -30.25 -12.47
C SER A 74 23.41 -31.60 -11.86
N GLU A 75 22.21 -31.71 -11.28
CA GLU A 75 21.67 -33.00 -10.81
C GLU A 75 21.51 -33.99 -11.96
N SER A 76 21.02 -33.52 -13.11
CA SER A 76 20.87 -34.34 -14.32
C SER A 76 22.23 -34.83 -14.85
N VAL A 77 23.26 -33.99 -14.80
CA VAL A 77 24.63 -34.35 -15.20
C VAL A 77 25.25 -35.34 -14.21
N ALA A 78 25.00 -35.18 -12.91
CA ALA A 78 25.46 -36.11 -11.87
C ALA A 78 24.85 -37.52 -11.99
N TYR A 79 23.77 -37.69 -12.77
CA TYR A 79 23.24 -39.02 -13.11
C TYR A 79 24.17 -39.78 -14.08
N PHE A 80 24.84 -39.06 -14.98
CA PHE A 80 25.71 -39.63 -16.02
C PHE A 80 27.21 -39.53 -15.70
N HIS A 81 27.59 -38.67 -14.75
CA HIS A 81 28.96 -38.36 -14.36
C HIS A 81 29.11 -38.22 -12.84
N ASP A 82 30.33 -38.03 -12.35
CA ASP A 82 30.58 -37.81 -10.92
C ASP A 82 29.92 -36.51 -10.43
N SER A 83 29.45 -36.53 -9.18
CA SER A 83 28.84 -35.36 -8.55
C SER A 83 29.88 -34.26 -8.36
N VAL A 84 29.45 -33.01 -8.58
CA VAL A 84 30.28 -31.81 -8.41
C VAL A 84 29.74 -30.98 -7.26
N ASP A 85 30.62 -30.24 -6.60
CA ASP A 85 30.22 -29.29 -5.56
C ASP A 85 29.40 -28.14 -6.17
N LEU A 86 28.14 -28.02 -5.73
CA LEU A 86 27.18 -27.01 -6.15
C LEU A 86 26.93 -25.96 -5.06
N SER A 87 27.72 -25.97 -3.99
CA SER A 87 27.64 -25.02 -2.88
C SER A 87 27.56 -23.58 -3.36
N ILE A 88 28.35 -23.20 -4.37
CA ILE A 88 28.40 -21.84 -4.93
C ILE A 88 27.04 -21.40 -5.50
N PHE A 89 26.33 -22.28 -6.21
CA PHE A 89 25.03 -21.97 -6.80
C PHE A 89 23.94 -21.88 -5.73
N ALA A 90 23.95 -22.79 -4.75
CA ALA A 90 23.02 -22.78 -3.63
C ALA A 90 23.22 -21.55 -2.71
N GLU A 91 24.48 -21.21 -2.40
CA GLU A 91 24.86 -19.99 -1.67
C GLU A 91 24.44 -18.73 -2.43
N ALA A 92 24.68 -18.69 -3.75
CA ALA A 92 24.27 -17.57 -4.59
C ALA A 92 22.75 -17.39 -4.59
N LYS A 93 21.98 -18.48 -4.71
CA LYS A 93 20.52 -18.45 -4.68
C LYS A 93 20.01 -17.93 -3.34
N SER A 94 20.57 -18.43 -2.24
CA SER A 94 20.23 -17.97 -0.89
C SER A 94 20.56 -16.49 -0.69
N GLY A 95 21.73 -16.05 -1.15
CA GLY A 95 22.17 -14.66 -1.12
C GLY A 95 21.22 -13.72 -1.87
N VAL A 96 20.88 -14.04 -3.12
CA VAL A 96 19.94 -13.23 -3.92
C VAL A 96 18.56 -13.20 -3.27
N THR A 97 18.05 -14.35 -2.80
CA THR A 97 16.74 -14.42 -2.14
C THR A 97 16.69 -13.58 -0.87
N THR A 98 17.77 -13.58 -0.08
CA THR A 98 17.90 -12.77 1.13
C THR A 98 17.99 -11.28 0.82
N MET A 99 18.65 -10.90 -0.28
CA MET A 99 18.68 -9.51 -0.72
C MET A 99 17.33 -9.05 -1.30
N LEU A 100 16.58 -9.93 -1.96
CA LEU A 100 15.24 -9.62 -2.47
C LEU A 100 14.22 -9.42 -1.35
N SER A 101 14.35 -10.15 -0.24
CA SER A 101 13.47 -10.02 0.92
C SER A 101 13.75 -8.75 1.73
N SER A 102 14.97 -8.22 1.67
CA SER A 102 15.33 -6.95 2.33
C SER A 102 15.01 -5.70 1.50
N LEU A 103 14.56 -5.85 0.25
CA LEU A 103 14.16 -4.72 -0.59
C LEU A 103 12.86 -4.08 -0.06
N PRO A 104 12.80 -2.74 0.02
CA PRO A 104 11.62 -2.03 0.54
C PRO A 104 10.40 -2.26 -0.34
N GLU A 105 9.24 -2.54 0.25
CA GLU A 105 8.00 -2.84 -0.49
C GLU A 105 7.72 -1.83 -1.60
N LYS A 106 6.99 -2.26 -2.65
CA LYS A 106 6.72 -1.48 -3.88
C LYS A 106 6.01 -0.12 -3.66
N GLY A 107 5.71 0.27 -2.42
CA GLY A 107 5.11 1.54 -2.03
C GLY A 107 5.96 2.42 -1.10
N SER A 108 7.15 1.98 -0.64
CA SER A 108 8.05 2.85 0.13
C SER A 108 8.63 3.88 -0.82
N ARG A 109 8.19 5.13 -0.67
CA ARG A 109 8.57 6.19 -1.60
C ARG A 109 9.92 6.78 -1.25
N ILE A 110 10.31 6.77 0.02
CA ILE A 110 11.42 7.58 0.51
C ILE A 110 12.64 6.72 0.77
N TYR A 111 13.76 7.12 0.16
CA TYR A 111 15.01 6.38 0.20
C TYR A 111 15.97 6.97 1.24
N THR A 112 16.65 6.08 1.96
CA THR A 112 17.70 6.37 2.93
C THR A 112 19.04 5.82 2.45
N GLU A 113 20.10 6.15 3.19
CA GLU A 113 21.43 5.57 2.95
C GLU A 113 21.41 4.03 3.04
N ASN A 114 20.48 3.42 3.80
CA ASN A 114 20.39 1.96 3.87
C ASN A 114 20.03 1.33 2.51
N GLU A 115 19.11 1.93 1.74
CA GLU A 115 18.81 1.50 0.38
C GLU A 115 20.02 1.70 -0.55
N ALA A 116 20.77 2.80 -0.39
CA ALA A 116 21.99 3.01 -1.15
C ALA A 116 23.05 1.95 -0.88
N GLN A 117 23.26 1.61 0.40
CA GLN A 117 24.15 0.52 0.80
C GLN A 117 23.68 -0.84 0.28
N LEU A 118 22.36 -1.06 0.17
CA LEU A 118 21.82 -2.28 -0.40
C LEU A 118 22.13 -2.41 -1.90
N VAL A 119 22.04 -1.31 -2.66
CA VAL A 119 22.46 -1.29 -4.08
C VAL A 119 23.95 -1.61 -4.23
N LEU A 120 24.79 -1.02 -3.38
CA LEU A 120 26.24 -1.28 -3.39
C LEU A 120 26.57 -2.73 -3.02
N LYS A 121 25.95 -3.27 -1.96
CA LYS A 121 26.13 -4.68 -1.56
C LYS A 121 25.69 -5.63 -2.65
N PHE A 122 24.61 -5.32 -3.36
CA PHE A 122 24.16 -6.14 -4.48
C PHE A 122 25.17 -6.14 -5.63
N ARG A 123 25.75 -4.98 -5.94
CA ARG A 123 26.84 -4.88 -6.92
C ARG A 123 28.04 -5.74 -6.54
N GLU A 124 28.54 -5.57 -5.32
CA GLU A 124 29.69 -6.35 -4.80
C GLU A 124 29.40 -7.85 -4.80
N PHE A 125 28.17 -8.24 -4.46
CA PHE A 125 27.74 -9.62 -4.52
C PHE A 125 27.78 -10.19 -5.95
N LEU A 126 27.31 -9.44 -6.95
CA LEU A 126 27.35 -9.87 -8.35
C LEU A 126 28.79 -9.98 -8.88
N ASP A 127 29.65 -9.02 -8.55
CA ASP A 127 31.05 -9.03 -8.97
C ASP A 127 31.77 -10.26 -8.36
N ASN A 128 31.56 -10.53 -7.06
CA ASN A 128 32.11 -11.71 -6.38
C ASN A 128 31.54 -13.03 -6.94
N LEU A 129 30.23 -13.09 -7.24
CA LEU A 129 29.61 -14.25 -7.85
C LEU A 129 30.21 -14.57 -9.22
N LEU A 130 30.42 -13.55 -10.06
CA LEU A 130 31.06 -13.72 -11.37
C LEU A 130 32.48 -14.27 -11.25
N GLU A 131 33.28 -13.77 -10.30
CA GLU A 131 34.62 -14.28 -10.04
C GLU A 131 34.60 -15.75 -9.58
N LYS A 132 33.73 -16.07 -8.61
CA LYS A 132 33.55 -17.46 -8.12
C LYS A 132 33.10 -18.42 -9.20
N LEU A 133 32.15 -18.02 -10.05
CA LEU A 133 31.66 -18.85 -11.16
C LEU A 133 32.75 -19.11 -12.21
N ARG A 134 33.61 -18.12 -12.50
CA ARG A 134 34.77 -18.31 -13.40
C ARG A 134 35.78 -19.30 -12.82
N LEU A 135 36.16 -19.14 -11.55
CA LEU A 135 37.06 -20.06 -10.87
C LEU A 135 36.49 -21.49 -10.82
N TRP A 136 35.19 -21.61 -10.54
CA TRP A 136 34.51 -22.92 -10.55
C TRP A 136 34.48 -23.56 -11.94
N ALA A 137 34.26 -22.77 -13.00
CA ALA A 137 34.29 -23.25 -14.37
C ALA A 137 35.67 -23.78 -14.76
N ASP A 138 36.75 -23.08 -14.35
CA ASP A 138 38.13 -23.51 -14.59
C ASP A 138 38.48 -24.80 -13.84
N MET A 139 37.98 -24.97 -12.61
CA MET A 139 38.18 -26.19 -11.82
C MET A 139 37.35 -27.37 -12.34
N ASN A 140 36.17 -27.11 -12.92
CA ASN A 140 35.20 -28.12 -13.34
C ASN A 140 34.95 -28.07 -14.86
N VAL A 141 36.01 -28.19 -15.66
CA VAL A 141 35.99 -28.00 -17.13
C VAL A 141 34.86 -28.76 -17.85
N ARG A 142 34.54 -30.00 -17.43
CA ARG A 142 33.47 -30.80 -18.05
C ARG A 142 32.07 -30.19 -17.84
N ASN A 143 31.86 -29.50 -16.74
CA ASN A 143 30.59 -28.89 -16.34
C ASN A 143 30.63 -27.35 -16.42
N ALA A 144 31.70 -26.79 -17.00
CA ALA A 144 31.90 -25.35 -17.12
C ALA A 144 30.73 -24.65 -17.81
N PHE A 145 30.09 -25.32 -18.78
CA PHE A 145 28.92 -24.80 -19.50
C PHE A 145 27.78 -24.37 -18.56
N ILE A 146 27.63 -25.00 -17.38
CA ILE A 146 26.60 -24.67 -16.39
C ILE A 146 26.87 -23.28 -15.80
N ALA A 147 28.13 -23.03 -15.42
CA ALA A 147 28.54 -21.71 -14.94
C ALA A 147 28.51 -20.66 -16.06
N GLU A 148 28.87 -21.04 -17.30
CA GLU A 148 28.79 -20.15 -18.46
C GLU A 148 27.37 -19.67 -18.75
N VAL A 149 26.34 -20.51 -18.57
CA VAL A 149 24.93 -20.09 -18.71
C VAL A 149 24.59 -18.99 -17.70
N VAL A 150 25.01 -19.15 -16.44
CA VAL A 150 24.75 -18.14 -15.39
C VAL A 150 25.54 -16.86 -15.66
N ILE A 151 26.83 -16.97 -16.02
CA ILE A 151 27.70 -15.83 -16.36
C ILE A 151 27.12 -15.05 -17.56
N ASN A 152 26.72 -15.76 -18.61
CA ASN A 152 26.15 -15.16 -19.81
C ASN A 152 24.79 -14.52 -19.52
N CYS A 153 24.00 -15.10 -18.62
CA CYS A 153 22.76 -14.50 -18.15
C CYS A 153 23.01 -13.17 -17.42
N ILE A 154 23.95 -13.15 -16.47
CA ILE A 154 24.34 -11.92 -15.75
C ILE A 154 24.90 -10.87 -16.74
N GLY A 155 25.64 -11.29 -17.76
CA GLY A 155 26.21 -10.41 -18.78
C GLY A 155 25.18 -9.82 -19.75
N ASN A 156 24.17 -10.59 -20.16
CA ASN A 156 23.16 -10.19 -21.16
C ASN A 156 21.94 -9.48 -20.56
N LEU A 157 21.63 -9.73 -19.29
CA LEU A 157 20.67 -8.95 -18.55
C LEU A 157 21.33 -7.58 -18.29
N SER A 158 21.05 -6.61 -19.16
CA SER A 158 21.67 -5.26 -19.25
C SER A 158 21.69 -4.41 -17.95
N PHE A 159 21.20 -4.92 -16.82
CA PHE A 159 21.21 -4.24 -15.55
C PHE A 159 22.58 -4.33 -14.88
N LYS A 160 23.20 -3.17 -14.65
CA LYS A 160 24.40 -3.03 -13.82
C LYS A 160 24.08 -2.05 -12.70
N PRO A 161 24.12 -2.45 -11.43
CA PRO A 161 23.77 -1.54 -10.35
C PRO A 161 24.70 -0.32 -10.33
N PHE A 162 24.13 0.88 -10.21
CA PHE A 162 24.89 2.14 -10.20
C PHE A 162 24.27 3.19 -9.26
N LEU A 163 25.10 4.06 -8.70
CA LEU A 163 24.64 5.24 -7.95
C LEU A 163 25.23 6.48 -8.62
N ASN A 164 24.45 7.12 -9.48
CA ASN A 164 24.88 8.29 -10.23
C ASN A 164 24.04 9.49 -9.81
N SER A 165 24.70 10.60 -9.53
CA SER A 165 24.04 11.88 -9.38
C SER A 165 23.56 12.38 -10.75
N SER A 166 22.26 12.66 -10.84
CA SER A 166 21.64 13.28 -12.01
C SER A 166 22.22 14.68 -12.23
N THR A 167 22.72 14.93 -13.44
CA THR A 167 23.19 16.25 -13.88
C THR A 167 22.09 17.07 -14.55
N SER A 168 20.90 16.48 -14.75
CA SER A 168 19.77 17.06 -15.48
C SER A 168 18.71 17.69 -14.56
N LEU A 169 19.03 17.92 -13.29
CA LEU A 169 18.09 18.51 -12.33
C LEU A 169 17.78 19.96 -12.73
N THR A 170 16.53 20.21 -13.14
CA THR A 170 16.08 21.55 -13.58
C THR A 170 15.61 22.43 -12.42
N HIS A 171 15.17 21.83 -11.31
CA HIS A 171 14.69 22.55 -10.12
C HIS A 171 14.88 21.73 -8.85
N LEU A 172 15.50 22.33 -7.84
CA LEU A 172 15.65 21.77 -6.49
C LEU A 172 14.60 22.40 -5.56
N ALA A 173 13.95 21.60 -4.73
CA ALA A 173 13.14 22.13 -3.64
C ALA A 173 14.02 22.44 -2.43
N VAL A 174 13.63 23.43 -1.64
CA VAL A 174 14.24 23.72 -0.34
C VAL A 174 13.36 23.21 0.80
N VAL A 175 13.92 23.09 2.01
CA VAL A 175 13.17 22.54 3.15
C VAL A 175 12.00 23.46 3.53
N GLU A 176 12.12 24.77 3.27
CA GLU A 176 11.07 25.76 3.45
C GLU A 176 9.85 25.49 2.56
N ASP A 177 10.03 24.93 1.36
CA ASP A 177 8.90 24.55 0.50
C ASP A 177 8.08 23.42 1.14
N LEU A 178 8.76 22.46 1.76
CA LEU A 178 8.13 21.38 2.52
C LEU A 178 7.41 21.90 3.76
N GLU A 179 8.03 22.84 4.48
CA GLU A 179 7.42 23.49 5.64
C GLU A 179 6.11 24.19 5.26
N LEU A 180 6.10 24.95 4.16
CA LEU A 180 4.91 25.63 3.65
C LEU A 180 3.80 24.65 3.27
N GLU A 181 4.13 23.54 2.61
CA GLU A 181 3.15 22.51 2.24
C GLU A 181 2.61 21.79 3.48
N LEU A 182 3.45 21.46 4.47
CA LEU A 182 3.03 20.86 5.74
C LEU A 182 2.11 21.79 6.54
N ARG A 183 2.38 23.10 6.54
CA ARG A 183 1.51 24.11 7.18
C ARG A 183 0.17 24.23 6.45
N SER A 184 0.18 24.20 5.12
CA SER A 184 -1.03 24.18 4.29
C SER A 184 -1.87 22.93 4.57
N LEU A 185 -1.24 21.75 4.58
CA LEU A 185 -1.86 20.48 4.94
C LEU A 185 -2.49 20.53 6.33
N SER A 186 -1.74 21.06 7.31
CA SER A 186 -2.23 21.20 8.69
C SER A 186 -3.49 22.06 8.76
N THR A 187 -3.49 23.18 8.03
CA THR A 187 -4.65 24.08 7.94
C THR A 187 -5.84 23.39 7.29
N LEU A 188 -5.63 22.65 6.19
CA LEU A 188 -6.68 21.88 5.52
C LEU A 188 -7.30 20.83 6.44
N ILE A 189 -6.48 20.09 7.18
CA ILE A 189 -6.93 19.11 8.16
C ILE A 189 -7.76 19.79 9.26
N LEU A 190 -7.25 20.86 9.87
CA LEU A 190 -7.94 21.57 10.95
C LEU A 190 -9.30 22.12 10.49
N LEU A 191 -9.37 22.72 9.30
CA LEU A 191 -10.62 23.21 8.71
C LEU A 191 -11.62 22.08 8.43
N SER A 192 -11.15 20.92 7.97
CA SER A 192 -11.98 19.72 7.80
C SER A 192 -12.55 19.26 9.13
N VAL A 193 -11.69 19.13 10.15
CA VAL A 193 -12.09 18.69 11.50
C VAL A 193 -13.09 19.66 12.12
N GLN A 194 -12.82 20.96 12.05
CA GLN A 194 -13.72 22.00 12.59
C GLN A 194 -15.11 21.91 11.98
N LYS A 195 -15.21 21.84 10.64
CA LYS A 195 -16.52 21.74 9.95
C LYS A 195 -17.25 20.45 10.29
N ILE A 196 -16.53 19.36 10.52
CA ILE A 196 -17.12 18.11 10.98
C ILE A 196 -17.61 18.28 12.42
N LEU A 197 -16.85 18.87 13.33
CA LEU A 197 -17.30 19.13 14.70
C LEU A 197 -18.58 19.98 14.74
N GLU A 198 -18.64 21.06 13.95
CA GLU A 198 -19.84 21.89 13.79
C GLU A 198 -21.06 21.06 13.34
N LEU A 199 -20.85 20.08 12.46
CA LEU A 199 -21.92 19.19 11.99
C LEU A 199 -22.47 18.25 13.08
N TYR A 200 -21.67 17.96 14.12
CA TYR A 200 -22.03 17.07 15.23
C TYR A 200 -22.39 17.84 16.53
N GLN A 201 -22.47 19.19 16.50
CA GLN A 201 -22.88 19.97 17.67
C GLN A 201 -24.31 19.65 18.13
N GLU A 202 -25.21 19.43 17.18
CA GLU A 202 -26.59 19.02 17.46
C GLU A 202 -26.67 17.49 17.54
N GLU A 203 -27.13 16.96 18.67
CA GLU A 203 -27.42 15.53 18.80
C GLU A 203 -28.67 15.20 17.96
N ILE A 204 -28.66 14.05 17.25
CA ILE A 204 -29.87 13.53 16.60
C ILE A 204 -30.37 12.40 17.48
N ARG A 205 -31.63 12.48 17.92
CA ARG A 205 -32.26 11.46 18.76
C ARG A 205 -33.25 10.64 17.96
N ASP A 206 -33.37 9.35 18.28
CA ASP A 206 -34.28 8.44 17.59
C ASP A 206 -35.77 8.81 17.76
N GLU A 207 -36.07 9.64 18.77
CA GLU A 207 -37.40 10.18 19.06
C GLU A 207 -37.78 11.38 18.18
N GLU A 208 -36.82 11.98 17.46
CA GLU A 208 -37.05 13.15 16.61
C GLU A 208 -37.66 12.74 15.26
N ASP A 209 -38.63 13.53 14.78
CA ASP A 209 -39.21 13.28 13.45
C ASP A 209 -38.14 13.44 12.35
N GLY A 210 -38.09 12.48 11.44
CA GLY A 210 -37.11 12.47 10.36
C GLY A 210 -35.66 12.14 10.77
N TRP A 211 -35.40 11.66 11.99
CA TRP A 211 -34.06 11.32 12.50
C TRP A 211 -33.23 10.46 11.53
N LEU A 212 -33.86 9.50 10.86
CA LEU A 212 -33.21 8.60 9.91
C LEU A 212 -32.67 9.37 8.70
N THR A 213 -33.44 10.31 8.17
CA THR A 213 -33.01 11.13 7.02
C THR A 213 -31.91 12.10 7.44
N MET A 214 -32.03 12.69 8.63
CA MET A 214 -31.01 13.58 9.19
C MET A 214 -29.68 12.85 9.43
N SER A 215 -29.72 11.63 9.96
CA SER A 215 -28.52 10.82 10.20
C SER A 215 -27.83 10.41 8.90
N GLN A 216 -28.59 9.99 7.86
CA GLN A 216 -28.02 9.74 6.53
C GLN A 216 -27.38 11.00 5.94
N HIS A 217 -28.07 12.14 6.01
CA HIS A 217 -27.55 13.40 5.48
C HIS A 217 -26.28 13.83 6.20
N ARG A 218 -26.24 13.69 7.53
CA ARG A 218 -25.07 13.95 8.36
C ARG A 218 -23.88 13.09 7.92
N LEU A 219 -24.04 11.78 7.81
CA LEU A 219 -22.96 10.89 7.34
C LEU A 219 -22.43 11.28 5.96
N MET A 220 -23.32 11.55 5.01
CA MET A 220 -22.93 11.97 3.66
C MET A 220 -22.23 13.33 3.63
N LYS A 221 -22.64 14.26 4.50
CA LYS A 221 -21.99 15.56 4.64
C LYS A 221 -20.62 15.42 5.31
N SER A 222 -20.47 14.56 6.32
CA SER A 222 -19.17 14.22 6.93
C SER A 222 -18.18 13.71 5.90
N ILE A 223 -18.61 12.80 5.00
CA ILE A 223 -17.76 12.28 3.92
C ILE A 223 -17.26 13.42 3.00
N LYS A 224 -18.15 14.34 2.62
CA LYS A 224 -17.77 15.48 1.77
C LYS A 224 -16.82 16.45 2.49
N LEU A 225 -17.04 16.68 3.78
CA LEU A 225 -16.25 17.61 4.59
C LEU A 225 -14.86 17.10 4.92
N LEU A 226 -14.61 15.79 4.83
CA LEU A 226 -13.26 15.23 4.93
C LEU A 226 -12.31 15.78 3.87
N HIS A 227 -12.82 16.30 2.74
CA HIS A 227 -11.99 16.88 1.68
C HIS A 227 -10.84 15.96 1.19
N GLN A 228 -11.10 14.65 1.17
CA GLN A 228 -10.07 13.61 1.01
C GLN A 228 -9.17 13.81 -0.20
N GLY A 229 -9.71 14.11 -1.38
CA GLY A 229 -8.91 14.32 -2.58
C GLY A 229 -7.94 15.52 -2.49
N ARG A 230 -8.27 16.56 -1.70
CA ARG A 230 -7.35 17.69 -1.47
C ARG A 230 -6.24 17.30 -0.51
N ILE A 231 -6.58 16.58 0.57
CA ILE A 231 -5.62 16.14 1.58
C ILE A 231 -4.67 15.09 1.01
N GLU A 232 -5.19 14.12 0.26
CA GLU A 232 -4.41 13.13 -0.49
C GLU A 232 -3.39 13.80 -1.41
N LYS A 233 -3.83 14.77 -2.22
CA LYS A 233 -2.94 15.51 -3.13
C LYS A 233 -1.86 16.29 -2.38
N SER A 234 -2.21 16.88 -1.24
CA SER A 234 -1.24 17.63 -0.41
C SER A 234 -0.23 16.68 0.25
N LEU A 235 -0.67 15.52 0.77
CA LEU A 235 0.23 14.47 1.26
C LEU A 235 1.17 13.95 0.16
N GLU A 236 0.67 13.69 -1.05
CA GLU A 236 1.52 13.32 -2.18
C GLU A 236 2.54 14.41 -2.52
N ASN A 237 2.14 15.68 -2.43
CA ASN A 237 3.05 16.80 -2.68
C ASN A 237 4.13 16.89 -1.60
N CYS A 238 3.81 16.70 -0.32
CA CYS A 238 4.81 16.63 0.75
C CYS A 238 5.86 15.56 0.45
N ILE A 239 5.46 14.34 0.10
CA ILE A 239 6.38 13.25 -0.24
C ILE A 239 7.23 13.61 -1.47
N LYS A 240 6.62 14.19 -2.51
CA LYS A 240 7.35 14.66 -3.70
C LYS A 240 8.37 15.75 -3.35
N LEU A 241 8.06 16.66 -2.43
CA LEU A 241 8.97 17.70 -1.97
C LEU A 241 10.16 17.08 -1.22
N VAL A 242 9.91 16.10 -0.34
CA VAL A 242 11.00 15.34 0.33
C VAL A 242 11.97 14.77 -0.71
N HIS A 243 11.49 14.23 -1.83
CA HIS A 243 12.36 13.71 -2.88
C HIS A 243 13.10 14.77 -3.68
N LYS A 244 12.59 15.99 -3.76
CA LYS A 244 13.16 17.09 -4.55
C LYS A 244 14.20 17.92 -3.79
N ILE A 245 14.37 17.65 -2.50
CA ILE A 245 15.38 18.30 -1.67
C ILE A 245 16.72 17.59 -1.85
N GLU A 246 17.78 18.36 -2.05
CA GLU A 246 19.15 17.83 -2.06
C GLU A 246 19.61 17.66 -0.60
N HIS A 247 19.28 16.51 -0.03
CA HIS A 247 19.49 16.26 1.39
C HIS A 247 20.97 16.20 1.81
N ASN A 248 21.27 16.85 2.93
CA ASN A 248 22.49 16.69 3.72
C ASN A 248 22.10 16.40 5.18
N SER A 249 23.08 16.21 6.07
CA SER A 249 22.82 15.90 7.48
C SER A 249 21.90 16.92 8.18
N HIS A 250 22.00 18.21 7.83
CA HIS A 250 21.17 19.26 8.40
C HIS A 250 19.76 19.27 7.82
N THR A 251 19.61 19.24 6.49
CA THR A 251 18.29 19.29 5.84
C THR A 251 17.49 18.03 6.09
N SER A 252 18.16 16.86 6.20
CA SER A 252 17.51 15.60 6.56
C SER A 252 16.95 15.65 7.97
N ALA A 253 17.73 16.15 8.94
CA ALA A 253 17.29 16.31 10.33
C ALA A 253 16.12 17.29 10.42
N LEU A 254 16.19 18.42 9.71
CA LEU A 254 15.11 19.40 9.68
C LEU A 254 13.84 18.82 9.04
N THR A 255 13.97 18.08 7.93
CA THR A 255 12.86 17.39 7.26
C THR A 255 12.18 16.39 8.19
N SER A 256 12.96 15.53 8.86
CA SER A 256 12.46 14.56 9.84
C SER A 256 11.73 15.25 10.99
N ALA A 257 12.30 16.35 11.52
CA ALA A 257 11.70 17.12 12.60
C ALA A 257 10.37 17.79 12.18
N LEU A 258 10.30 18.39 10.99
CA LEU A 258 9.08 19.04 10.47
C LEU A 258 7.94 18.03 10.26
N VAL A 259 8.26 16.87 9.69
CA VAL A 259 7.26 15.81 9.49
C VAL A 259 6.86 15.20 10.83
N SER A 260 7.79 14.99 11.76
CA SER A 260 7.51 14.54 13.12
C SER A 260 6.60 15.49 13.88
N PHE A 261 6.81 16.80 13.73
CA PHE A 261 5.96 17.83 14.33
C PHE A 261 4.52 17.76 13.79
N THR A 262 4.37 17.52 12.49
CA THR A 262 3.05 17.49 11.81
C THR A 262 2.36 16.12 11.96
N ARG A 263 3.11 15.06 12.30
CA ARG A 263 2.65 13.67 12.35
C ARG A 263 1.39 13.46 13.21
N PRO A 264 1.28 13.96 14.47
CA PRO A 264 0.10 13.70 15.28
C PRO A 264 -1.19 14.16 14.60
N LEU A 265 -1.14 15.28 13.87
CA LEU A 265 -2.30 15.82 13.16
C LEU A 265 -2.72 14.93 11.98
N ILE A 266 -1.74 14.46 11.19
CA ILE A 266 -1.98 13.55 10.05
C ILE A 266 -2.57 12.21 10.53
N VAL A 267 -2.01 11.64 11.60
CA VAL A 267 -2.49 10.38 12.19
C VAL A 267 -3.92 10.52 12.69
N GLN A 268 -4.24 11.59 13.40
CA GLN A 268 -5.61 11.80 13.90
C GLN A 268 -6.62 12.04 12.77
N TYR A 269 -6.21 12.72 11.70
CA TYR A 269 -7.05 12.85 10.51
C TYR A 269 -7.32 11.50 9.84
N ASN A 270 -6.32 10.62 9.73
CA ASN A 270 -6.52 9.28 9.21
C ASN A 270 -7.48 8.48 10.09
N ASN A 271 -7.30 8.52 11.41
CA ASN A 271 -8.21 7.88 12.37
C ASN A 271 -9.65 8.37 12.25
N LEU A 272 -9.85 9.68 12.06
CA LEU A 272 -11.17 10.27 11.81
C LEU A 272 -11.77 9.73 10.51
N SER A 273 -10.98 9.67 9.44
CA SER A 273 -11.42 9.17 8.13
C SER A 273 -11.84 7.69 8.20
N VAL A 274 -11.04 6.85 8.87
CA VAL A 274 -11.35 5.44 9.14
C VAL A 274 -12.62 5.31 10.00
N SER A 275 -12.78 6.15 11.02
CA SER A 275 -13.96 6.15 11.88
C SER A 275 -15.24 6.50 11.12
N ILE A 276 -15.20 7.51 10.24
CA ILE A 276 -16.34 7.89 9.39
C ILE A 276 -16.66 6.78 8.38
N LEU A 277 -15.64 6.16 7.76
CA LEU A 277 -15.83 5.01 6.87
C LEU A 277 -16.50 3.85 7.61
N SER A 278 -16.01 3.48 8.80
CA SER A 278 -16.56 2.41 9.61
C SER A 278 -18.02 2.67 9.98
N LYS A 279 -18.35 3.88 10.46
CA LYS A 279 -19.73 4.29 10.77
C LYS A 279 -20.64 4.25 9.54
N THR A 280 -20.17 4.75 8.40
CA THR A 280 -20.96 4.74 7.16
C THR A 280 -21.20 3.32 6.66
N LYS A 281 -20.18 2.46 6.71
CA LYS A 281 -20.29 1.04 6.35
C LYS A 281 -21.30 0.32 7.25
N GLN A 282 -21.22 0.52 8.56
CA GLN A 282 -22.14 -0.11 9.51
C GLN A 282 -23.59 0.32 9.24
N ASN A 283 -23.82 1.62 9.10
CA ASN A 283 -25.13 2.18 8.75
C ASN A 283 -25.67 1.61 7.42
N TYR A 284 -24.82 1.45 6.40
CA TYR A 284 -25.23 0.84 5.13
C TYR A 284 -25.67 -0.63 5.30
N ILE A 285 -24.93 -1.40 6.10
CA ILE A 285 -25.26 -2.81 6.39
C ILE A 285 -26.59 -2.90 7.15
N GLU A 286 -26.76 -2.10 8.19
CA GLU A 286 -27.98 -2.06 9.00
C GLU A 286 -29.20 -1.66 8.15
N MET A 287 -29.09 -0.57 7.40
CA MET A 287 -30.15 -0.11 6.51
C MET A 287 -30.54 -1.16 5.47
N THR A 288 -29.56 -1.87 4.91
CA THR A 288 -29.80 -2.96 3.94
C THR A 288 -30.54 -4.13 4.60
N LYS A 289 -30.10 -4.56 5.78
CA LYS A 289 -30.76 -5.64 6.54
C LYS A 289 -32.19 -5.26 6.93
N SER A 290 -32.40 -4.07 7.46
CA SER A 290 -33.72 -3.56 7.83
C SER A 290 -34.65 -3.45 6.62
N THR A 291 -34.13 -2.97 5.48
CA THR A 291 -34.90 -2.92 4.23
C THR A 291 -35.28 -4.31 3.75
N PHE A 292 -34.38 -5.29 3.83
CA PHE A 292 -34.67 -6.68 3.48
C PHE A 292 -35.77 -7.28 4.37
N VAL A 293 -35.69 -7.09 5.69
CA VAL A 293 -36.72 -7.55 6.63
C VAL A 293 -38.07 -6.92 6.30
N LEU A 294 -38.11 -5.60 6.07
CA LEU A 294 -39.34 -4.90 5.70
C LEU A 294 -39.94 -5.43 4.39
N LEU A 295 -39.11 -5.66 3.36
CA LEU A 295 -39.55 -6.23 2.10
C LEU A 295 -40.08 -7.66 2.26
N LYS A 296 -39.44 -8.48 3.11
CA LYS A 296 -39.92 -9.83 3.43
C LYS A 296 -41.27 -9.79 4.14
N SER A 297 -41.44 -8.91 5.12
CA SER A 297 -42.72 -8.72 5.81
C SER A 297 -43.82 -8.23 4.85
N LEU A 298 -43.50 -7.29 3.96
CA LEU A 298 -44.44 -6.82 2.93
C LEU A 298 -44.80 -7.94 1.94
N HIS A 299 -43.83 -8.75 1.55
CA HIS A 299 -44.06 -9.92 0.69
C HIS A 299 -44.99 -10.92 1.37
N THR A 300 -44.70 -11.31 2.62
CA THR A 300 -45.59 -12.21 3.41
C THR A 300 -46.99 -11.61 3.55
N LEU A 301 -47.11 -10.31 3.81
CA LEU A 301 -48.40 -9.65 3.88
C LEU A 301 -49.15 -9.70 2.54
N ALA A 302 -48.44 -9.55 1.42
CA ALA A 302 -49.02 -9.58 0.09
C ALA A 302 -49.41 -10.99 -0.37
N THR A 303 -48.70 -12.04 0.06
CA THR A 303 -48.99 -13.44 -0.32
C THR A 303 -49.97 -14.12 0.63
N ASP A 304 -49.83 -13.90 1.93
CA ASP A 304 -50.50 -14.68 2.97
C ASP A 304 -51.63 -13.88 3.67
N GLY A 305 -51.70 -12.57 3.41
CA GLY A 305 -52.65 -11.64 4.04
C GLY A 305 -52.36 -11.38 5.51
N PHE A 306 -53.15 -10.49 6.15
CA PHE A 306 -53.11 -10.32 7.62
C PHE A 306 -53.73 -11.50 8.37
N CYS A 307 -54.65 -12.19 7.70
CA CYS A 307 -55.42 -13.31 8.22
C CYS A 307 -55.47 -14.36 7.13
N SER A 308 -54.63 -15.39 7.22
CA SER A 308 -54.97 -16.65 6.57
C SER A 308 -56.32 -17.10 7.16
N PRO A 309 -57.37 -17.30 6.36
CA PRO A 309 -58.64 -17.78 6.89
C PRO A 309 -58.37 -19.10 7.63
N GLU A 310 -59.00 -19.29 8.78
CA GLU A 310 -58.96 -20.57 9.48
C GLU A 310 -59.24 -21.69 8.46
N PRO A 311 -58.43 -22.77 8.44
CA PRO A 311 -58.75 -23.92 7.60
C PRO A 311 -60.19 -24.32 7.91
N PRO A 312 -61.04 -24.55 6.89
CA PRO A 312 -62.47 -24.77 7.10
C PRO A 312 -62.63 -25.86 8.15
N SER A 313 -63.16 -25.49 9.32
CA SER A 313 -63.47 -26.45 10.36
C SER A 313 -64.37 -27.51 9.74
N GLU A 314 -63.94 -28.77 9.78
CA GLU A 314 -64.83 -29.89 9.44
C GLU A 314 -66.09 -29.72 10.27
N GLN A 315 -67.17 -29.25 9.65
CA GLN A 315 -68.50 -29.35 10.21
C GLN A 315 -68.72 -30.84 10.41
N LYS A 316 -68.60 -31.29 11.67
CA LYS A 316 -69.13 -32.58 12.08
C LYS A 316 -70.58 -32.59 11.62
N LYS A 317 -70.87 -33.40 10.61
CA LYS A 317 -72.23 -33.81 10.29
C LYS A 317 -72.81 -34.39 11.57
N ASP A 318 -73.72 -33.63 12.17
CA ASP A 318 -74.61 -34.11 13.21
C ASP A 318 -75.63 -34.99 12.49
N ASP A 319 -75.35 -36.29 12.38
CA ASP A 319 -76.32 -37.29 11.95
C ASP A 319 -77.34 -37.45 13.08
N ASN A 320 -78.34 -36.55 13.10
CA ASN A 320 -79.55 -36.68 13.88
C ASN A 320 -80.75 -36.17 13.07
N LEU A 321 -81.23 -37.02 12.15
CA LEU A 321 -82.64 -37.37 11.84
C LEU A 321 -82.75 -38.13 10.52
#